data_AF-A0A924MQW8-F1
#
_entry.id   AF-A0A924MQW8-F1
#
_cell.length_a   1.000
_cell.length_b   1.000
_cell.length_c   1.000
_cell.angle_alpha   90.00
_cell.angle_beta   90.00
_cell.angle_gamma   90.00
#
_symmetry.space_group_name_H-M   'P 1'
#
loop_
_entity.id
_entity.type
_entity.pdbx_description
1 polymer ?
#
loop_
_entity_poly.entity_id
_entity_poly.type
_entity_poly.pdbx_seq_one_letter_code
_entity_poly.pdbx_strand_id
1 'polypeptide(L)'
;MVSSRVWFLVLGSLLCSGAIAATAKASKPATAGTFGSRDQLRQCLDQDDAIKARTQALAATATATSARMSVNDDEAGKLADMKKALDRSDKAAILAFNQLAVAHNAHVQEVDDDVAKADAANGVLTADKIAMDQDCGSLTYRPADVDAVNRERRKAAAAAVAAASAP
;
A
#
# COMPACT_ATOMS: atom_id res chain seq x y z
N MET A 1 -23.86 -11.67 40.82
CA MET A 1 -23.09 -12.80 41.37
C MET A 1 -23.80 -14.09 40.98
N VAL A 2 -23.25 -14.87 40.05
CA VAL A 2 -23.15 -16.34 40.07
C VAL A 2 -22.15 -16.72 38.96
N SER A 3 -21.06 -17.34 39.39
CA SER A 3 -20.02 -17.96 38.58
C SER A 3 -20.53 -19.16 37.77
N SER A 4 -19.96 -19.40 36.60
CA SER A 4 -19.64 -20.78 36.19
C SER A 4 -18.47 -20.82 35.23
N ARG A 5 -17.41 -21.49 35.69
CA ARG A 5 -16.22 -21.91 34.96
C ARG A 5 -16.36 -23.39 34.64
N VAL A 6 -16.19 -23.78 33.39
CA VAL A 6 -15.80 -25.14 32.90
C VAL A 6 -15.17 -24.86 31.52
N TRP A 7 -13.87 -24.96 31.20
CA TRP A 7 -12.82 -25.99 31.37
C TRP A 7 -13.17 -27.36 30.79
N PHE A 8 -12.93 -27.57 29.49
CA PHE A 8 -12.40 -28.79 28.84
C PHE A 8 -11.91 -28.35 27.42
N LEU A 9 -10.61 -28.20 27.17
CA LEU A 9 -9.62 -29.23 26.80
C LEU A 9 -9.95 -29.99 25.49
N VAL A 10 -9.02 -29.82 24.54
CA VAL A 10 -8.24 -30.90 23.92
C VAL A 10 -8.66 -31.45 22.54
N LEU A 11 -7.64 -31.39 21.66
CA LEU A 11 -7.31 -32.27 20.54
C LEU A 11 -8.26 -32.37 19.35
N GLY A 12 -7.70 -31.97 18.20
CA GLY A 12 -7.63 -32.90 17.09
C GLY A 12 -8.38 -32.47 15.84
N SER A 13 -7.67 -31.79 14.94
CA SER A 13 -7.76 -32.03 13.50
C SER A 13 -6.50 -31.44 12.87
N LEU A 14 -5.48 -32.26 12.66
CA LEU A 14 -5.23 -32.96 11.39
C LEU A 14 -4.92 -31.98 10.25
N LEU A 15 -3.62 -31.80 10.00
CA LEU A 15 -3.00 -32.14 8.71
C LEU A 15 -3.81 -31.75 7.45
N CYS A 16 -3.90 -30.45 7.19
CA CYS A 16 -3.91 -29.96 5.80
C CYS A 16 -2.51 -29.45 5.49
N SER A 17 -1.58 -30.38 5.31
CA SER A 17 -0.33 -30.16 4.60
C SER A 17 -0.66 -29.95 3.11
N GLY A 18 -1.26 -28.80 2.79
CA GLY A 18 -1.32 -28.30 1.44
C GLY A 18 0.11 -28.05 1.01
N ALA A 19 0.63 -28.90 0.14
CA ALA A 19 1.88 -28.68 -0.56
C ALA A 19 1.74 -27.39 -1.40
N ILE A 20 2.02 -26.26 -0.78
CA ILE A 20 2.37 -25.05 -1.52
C ILE A 20 3.68 -25.41 -2.18
N ALA A 21 3.62 -25.75 -3.48
CA ALA A 21 4.77 -25.73 -4.36
C ALA A 21 5.26 -24.28 -4.38
N ALA A 22 6.04 -23.93 -3.36
CA ALA A 22 6.89 -22.78 -3.38
C ALA A 22 7.84 -23.03 -4.55
N THR A 23 7.53 -22.43 -5.69
CA THR A 23 8.53 -22.15 -6.72
C THR A 23 9.51 -21.19 -6.07
N ALA A 24 10.41 -21.75 -5.24
CA ALA A 24 11.62 -21.10 -4.85
C ALA A 24 12.33 -20.81 -6.17
N LYS A 25 12.19 -19.58 -6.68
CA LYS A 25 13.14 -19.04 -7.62
C LYS A 25 14.47 -19.21 -6.92
N ALA A 26 15.27 -20.16 -7.38
CA ALA A 26 16.59 -20.42 -6.85
C ALA A 26 17.33 -19.08 -6.90
N SER A 27 17.45 -18.43 -5.75
CA SER A 27 18.28 -17.27 -5.56
C SER A 27 19.65 -17.70 -6.04
N LYS A 28 20.15 -17.08 -7.12
CA LYS A 28 21.46 -17.38 -7.67
C LYS A 28 22.44 -17.37 -6.50
N PRO A 29 23.19 -18.46 -6.24
CA PRO A 29 24.06 -18.52 -5.08
C PRO A 29 24.99 -17.31 -5.12
N ALA A 30 24.96 -16.50 -4.06
CA ALA A 30 25.85 -15.37 -3.90
C ALA A 30 27.27 -15.91 -4.08
N THR A 31 27.94 -15.56 -5.17
CA THR A 31 29.34 -15.92 -5.38
C THR A 31 30.12 -15.25 -4.27
N ALA A 32 30.46 -16.02 -3.23
CA ALA A 32 31.32 -15.59 -2.15
C ALA A 32 32.65 -15.11 -2.78
N GLY A 33 32.87 -13.80 -2.79
CA GLY A 33 34.13 -13.23 -3.28
C GLY A 33 34.08 -11.78 -3.76
N THR A 34 32.94 -11.26 -4.17
CA THR A 34 32.88 -9.91 -4.77
C THR A 34 32.05 -8.97 -3.92
N PHE A 35 32.72 -7.96 -3.34
CA PHE A 35 32.02 -6.83 -2.74
C PHE A 35 31.35 -6.01 -3.84
N GLY A 36 30.15 -5.51 -3.57
CA GLY A 36 29.48 -4.51 -4.40
C GLY A 36 30.31 -3.22 -4.45
N SER A 37 30.25 -2.52 -5.57
CA SER A 37 30.91 -1.23 -5.74
C SER A 37 30.20 -0.14 -4.94
N ARG A 38 30.92 0.96 -4.70
CA ARG A 38 30.35 2.15 -4.07
C ARG A 38 29.20 2.75 -4.89
N ASP A 39 29.27 2.68 -6.22
CA ASP A 39 28.21 3.17 -7.11
C ASP A 39 26.96 2.28 -7.02
N GLN A 40 27.13 0.95 -6.96
CA GLN A 40 26.04 0.01 -6.72
C GLN A 40 25.37 0.29 -5.36
N LEU A 41 26.16 0.58 -4.31
CA LEU A 41 25.60 0.96 -3.02
C LEU A 41 24.74 2.23 -3.11
N ARG A 42 25.18 3.26 -3.83
CA ARG A 42 24.37 4.47 -4.03
C ARG A 42 23.05 4.14 -4.73
N GLN A 43 23.13 3.41 -5.84
CA GLN A 43 21.95 3.01 -6.60
C GLN A 43 20.95 2.21 -5.75
N CYS A 44 21.42 1.24 -4.97
CA CYS A 44 20.57 0.44 -4.10
C CYS A 44 19.90 1.27 -2.99
N LEU A 45 20.63 2.24 -2.43
CA LEU A 45 20.08 3.15 -1.43
C LEU A 45 19.07 4.14 -2.02
N ASP A 46 19.30 4.61 -3.25
CA ASP A 46 18.36 5.49 -3.97
C ASP A 46 17.08 4.72 -4.36
N GLN A 47 17.20 3.45 -4.76
CA GLN A 47 16.06 2.57 -5.00
C GLN A 47 15.26 2.30 -3.72
N ASP A 48 15.93 2.04 -2.59
CA ASP A 48 15.29 1.85 -1.28
C ASP A 48 14.49 3.09 -0.85
N ASP A 49 15.08 4.28 -1.00
CA ASP A 49 14.39 5.55 -0.74
C ASP A 49 13.16 5.73 -1.63
N ALA A 50 13.27 5.42 -2.93
CA ALA A 50 12.16 5.51 -3.87
C ALA A 50 11.01 4.54 -3.50
N ILE A 51 11.34 3.31 -3.10
CA ILE A 51 10.37 2.30 -2.63
C ILE A 51 9.68 2.78 -1.35
N LYS A 52 10.43 3.35 -0.41
CA LYS A 52 9.86 3.92 0.83
C LYS A 52 8.90 5.08 0.53
N ALA A 53 9.33 6.03 -0.31
CA ALA A 53 8.50 7.17 -0.72
C ALA A 53 7.21 6.71 -1.39
N ARG A 54 7.28 5.74 -2.32
CA ARG A 54 6.08 5.20 -2.97
C ARG A 54 5.19 4.43 -2.00
N THR A 55 5.77 3.66 -1.07
CA THR A 55 5.00 2.95 -0.03
C THR A 55 4.21 3.94 0.83
N GLN A 56 4.83 5.06 1.24
CA GLN A 56 4.16 6.11 2.01
C GLN A 56 3.06 6.80 1.21
N ALA A 57 3.31 7.11 -0.06
CA ALA A 57 2.30 7.69 -0.95
C ALA A 57 1.09 6.76 -1.11
N LEU A 58 1.31 5.46 -1.30
CA LEU A 58 0.23 4.47 -1.40
C LEU A 58 -0.56 4.33 -0.09
N ALA A 59 0.10 4.39 1.06
CA ALA A 59 -0.60 4.39 2.36
C ALA A 59 -1.47 5.63 2.56
N ALA A 60 -1.00 6.81 2.11
CA ALA A 60 -1.79 8.04 2.12
C ALA A 60 -3.00 7.94 1.19
N THR A 61 -2.81 7.45 -0.04
CA THR A 61 -3.91 7.20 -1.00
C THR A 61 -4.92 6.21 -0.46
N ALA A 62 -4.47 5.12 0.18
CA ALA A 62 -5.35 4.13 0.79
C ALA A 62 -6.20 4.77 1.90
N THR A 63 -5.59 5.59 2.76
CA THR A 63 -6.31 6.30 3.83
C THR A 63 -7.37 7.25 3.26
N ALA A 64 -7.01 8.04 2.25
CA ALA A 64 -7.95 8.96 1.59
C ALA A 64 -9.08 8.22 0.87
N THR A 65 -8.80 7.07 0.27
CA THR A 65 -9.79 6.23 -0.42
C THR A 65 -10.75 5.58 0.57
N SER A 66 -10.26 5.04 1.69
CA SER A 66 -11.10 4.52 2.77
C SER A 66 -12.04 5.59 3.36
N ALA A 67 -11.58 6.83 3.51
CA ALA A 67 -12.42 7.93 3.96
C ALA A 67 -13.56 8.21 2.96
N ARG A 68 -13.28 8.17 1.65
CA ARG A 68 -14.30 8.35 0.61
C ARG A 68 -15.27 7.18 0.53
N MET A 69 -14.81 5.94 0.73
CA MET A 69 -15.69 4.78 0.83
C MET A 69 -16.69 4.93 1.98
N SER A 70 -16.24 5.41 3.14
CA SER A 70 -17.15 5.69 4.26
C SER A 70 -18.20 6.75 3.92
N VAL A 71 -17.83 7.78 3.15
CA VAL A 71 -18.80 8.78 2.67
C VAL A 71 -19.81 8.15 1.72
N ASN A 72 -19.36 7.29 0.80
CA ASN A 72 -20.25 6.56 -0.10
C ASN A 72 -21.23 5.65 0.68
N ASP A 73 -20.77 4.96 1.72
CA ASP A 73 -21.64 4.14 2.57
C ASP A 73 -22.73 4.98 3.27
N ASP A 74 -22.36 6.16 3.79
CA ASP A 74 -23.31 7.09 4.41
C ASP A 74 -24.33 7.63 3.38
N GLU A 75 -23.88 7.96 2.17
CA GLU A 75 -24.76 8.38 1.06
C GLU A 75 -25.71 7.26 0.64
N ALA A 76 -25.22 6.03 0.53
CA ALA A 76 -26.03 4.86 0.21
C ALA A 76 -27.10 4.61 1.27
N GLY A 77 -26.76 4.76 2.56
CA GLY A 77 -27.72 4.70 3.66
C GLY A 77 -28.83 5.75 3.55
N LYS A 78 -28.46 7.01 3.28
CA LYS A 78 -29.43 8.10 3.07
C LYS A 78 -30.34 7.82 1.87
N LEU A 79 -29.80 7.36 0.75
CA LEU A 79 -30.58 6.98 -0.42
C LEU A 79 -31.55 5.83 -0.11
N ALA A 80 -31.11 4.82 0.64
CA ALA A 80 -31.97 3.72 1.05
C ALA A 80 -33.16 4.21 1.90
N ASP A 81 -32.92 5.13 2.83
CA ASP A 81 -33.98 5.70 3.67
C ASP A 81 -34.92 6.63 2.89
N MET A 82 -34.38 7.48 2.00
CA MET A 82 -35.19 8.28 1.07
C MET A 82 -36.08 7.40 0.20
N LYS A 83 -35.55 6.28 -0.32
CA LYS A 83 -36.31 5.33 -1.14
C LYS A 83 -37.46 4.69 -0.37
N LYS A 84 -37.28 4.39 0.93
CA LYS A 84 -38.35 3.85 1.78
C LYS A 84 -39.46 4.88 2.02
N ALA A 85 -39.09 6.15 2.18
CA ALA A 85 -40.03 7.25 2.43
C ALA A 85 -40.60 7.88 1.14
N LEU A 86 -40.17 7.43 -0.03
CA LEU A 86 -40.51 8.04 -1.32
C LEU A 86 -41.99 7.85 -1.67
N ASP A 87 -42.72 8.97 -1.77
CA ASP A 87 -44.05 8.97 -2.39
C ASP A 87 -43.92 8.79 -3.90
N ARG A 88 -44.42 7.65 -4.40
CA ARG A 88 -44.35 7.29 -5.82
C ARG A 88 -45.35 8.04 -6.70
N SER A 89 -46.27 8.78 -6.11
CA SER A 89 -47.18 9.65 -6.84
C SER A 89 -46.61 11.06 -7.04
N ASP A 90 -45.61 11.45 -6.23
CA ASP A 90 -44.93 12.74 -6.32
C ASP A 90 -43.75 12.68 -7.32
N LYS A 91 -43.98 13.25 -8.50
CA LYS A 91 -42.96 13.33 -9.56
C LYS A 91 -41.73 14.16 -9.15
N ALA A 92 -41.91 15.20 -8.33
CA ALA A 92 -40.79 16.04 -7.91
C ALA A 92 -39.89 15.28 -6.92
N ALA A 93 -40.48 14.54 -5.98
CA ALA A 93 -39.74 13.67 -5.06
C ALA A 93 -38.96 12.58 -5.81
N ILE A 94 -39.57 11.95 -6.82
CA ILE A 94 -38.90 10.96 -7.67
C ILE A 94 -37.70 11.59 -8.40
N LEU A 95 -37.88 12.78 -8.98
CA LEU A 95 -36.80 13.46 -9.70
C LEU A 95 -35.63 13.80 -8.79
N ALA A 96 -35.91 14.33 -7.59
CA ALA A 96 -34.88 14.65 -6.61
C ALA A 96 -34.11 13.40 -6.15
N PHE A 97 -34.82 12.31 -5.87
CA PHE A 97 -34.20 11.02 -5.53
C PHE A 97 -33.29 10.53 -6.65
N ASN A 98 -33.76 10.55 -7.90
CA ASN A 98 -32.98 10.10 -9.06
C ASN A 98 -31.72 10.95 -9.26
N GLN A 99 -31.78 12.26 -9.05
CA GLN A 99 -30.61 13.14 -9.15
C GLN A 99 -29.55 12.79 -8.11
N LEU A 100 -29.96 12.55 -6.85
CA LEU A 100 -29.04 12.12 -5.79
C LEU A 100 -28.45 10.74 -6.07
N ALA A 101 -29.25 9.80 -6.59
CA ALA A 101 -28.76 8.49 -6.98
C ALA A 101 -27.72 8.56 -8.11
N VAL A 102 -27.92 9.45 -9.10
CA VAL A 102 -26.93 9.70 -10.16
C VAL A 102 -25.64 10.27 -9.60
N ALA A 103 -25.73 11.27 -8.71
CA ALA A 103 -24.56 11.85 -8.05
C ALA A 103 -23.77 10.81 -7.24
N HIS A 104 -24.47 10.02 -6.43
CA HIS A 104 -23.86 8.94 -5.66
C HIS A 104 -23.16 7.90 -6.56
N ASN A 105 -23.79 7.49 -7.66
CA ASN A 105 -23.16 6.57 -8.61
C ASN A 105 -21.88 7.16 -9.24
N ALA A 106 -21.84 8.47 -9.48
CA ALA A 106 -20.63 9.13 -9.95
C ALA A 106 -19.52 9.10 -8.89
N HIS A 107 -19.83 9.37 -7.62
CA HIS A 107 -18.86 9.27 -6.52
C HIS A 107 -18.33 7.84 -6.35
N VAL A 108 -19.19 6.82 -6.49
CA VAL A 108 -18.77 5.41 -6.47
C VAL A 108 -17.77 5.14 -7.59
N GLN A 109 -18.07 5.57 -8.81
CA GLN A 109 -17.15 5.40 -9.95
C GLN A 109 -15.81 6.09 -9.74
N GLU A 110 -15.80 7.31 -9.20
CA GLU A 110 -14.55 8.02 -8.89
C GLU A 110 -13.69 7.27 -7.86
N VAL A 111 -14.32 6.69 -6.84
CA VAL A 111 -13.62 5.86 -5.84
C VAL A 111 -13.10 4.57 -6.47
N ASP A 112 -13.88 3.90 -7.31
CA ASP A 112 -13.47 2.69 -8.02
C ASP A 112 -12.27 2.94 -8.94
N ASP A 113 -12.28 4.06 -9.68
CA ASP A 113 -11.16 4.48 -10.52
C ASP A 113 -9.89 4.72 -9.70
N ASP A 114 -10.02 5.29 -8.51
CA ASP A 114 -8.88 5.53 -7.62
C ASP A 114 -8.35 4.25 -6.98
N VAL A 115 -9.23 3.29 -6.67
CA VAL A 115 -8.82 1.93 -6.26
C VAL A 115 -8.04 1.27 -7.40
N ALA A 116 -8.53 1.31 -8.63
CA ALA A 116 -7.85 0.72 -9.79
C ALA A 116 -6.46 1.34 -10.03
N LYS A 117 -6.33 2.67 -9.86
CA LYS A 117 -5.02 3.36 -9.92
C LYS A 117 -4.09 2.91 -8.78
N ALA A 118 -4.62 2.79 -7.56
CA ALA A 118 -3.84 2.32 -6.41
C ALA A 118 -3.35 0.88 -6.60
N ASP A 119 -4.18 0.00 -7.15
CA ASP A 119 -3.82 -1.38 -7.48
C ASP A 119 -2.73 -1.46 -8.54
N ALA A 120 -2.84 -0.68 -9.62
CA ALA A 120 -1.80 -0.57 -10.62
C ALA A 120 -0.48 -0.10 -10.01
N ALA A 121 -0.52 0.92 -9.16
CA ALA A 121 0.66 1.45 -8.47
C ALA A 121 1.26 0.46 -7.45
N ASN A 122 0.44 -0.35 -6.76
CA ASN A 122 0.88 -1.47 -5.93
C ASN A 122 1.61 -2.55 -6.75
N GLY A 123 1.12 -2.84 -7.97
CA GLY A 123 1.79 -3.72 -8.91
C GLY A 123 3.20 -3.23 -9.27
N VAL A 124 3.34 -1.94 -9.57
CA VAL A 124 4.65 -1.32 -9.83
C VAL A 124 5.54 -1.35 -8.58
N LEU A 125 5.01 -1.04 -7.39
CA LEU A 125 5.78 -1.16 -6.13
C LEU A 125 6.30 -2.59 -5.90
N THR A 126 5.46 -3.59 -6.20
CA THR A 126 5.85 -5.01 -6.08
C THR A 126 6.97 -5.35 -7.05
N ALA A 127 6.87 -4.89 -8.31
CA ALA A 127 7.92 -5.07 -9.31
C ALA A 127 9.24 -4.42 -8.87
N ASP A 128 9.19 -3.19 -8.35
CA ASP A 128 10.37 -2.46 -7.86
C ASP A 128 11.04 -3.18 -6.69
N LYS A 129 10.26 -3.73 -5.74
CA LYS A 129 10.81 -4.53 -4.63
C LYS A 129 11.51 -5.79 -5.12
N ILE A 130 10.94 -6.47 -6.12
CA ILE A 130 11.56 -7.65 -6.73
C ILE A 130 12.87 -7.26 -7.44
N ALA A 131 12.88 -6.14 -8.17
CA ALA A 131 14.09 -5.63 -8.82
C ALA A 131 15.17 -5.28 -7.78
N MET A 132 14.79 -4.58 -6.70
CA MET A 132 15.71 -4.25 -5.61
C MET A 132 16.30 -5.52 -4.95
N ASP A 133 15.50 -6.55 -4.69
CA ASP A 133 16.01 -7.81 -4.13
C ASP A 133 17.00 -8.51 -5.08
N GLN A 134 16.70 -8.52 -6.38
CA GLN A 134 17.56 -9.12 -7.40
C GLN A 134 18.89 -8.36 -7.54
N ASP A 135 18.84 -7.04 -7.62
CA ASP A 135 20.00 -6.19 -7.89
C ASP A 135 20.86 -5.99 -6.63
N CYS A 136 20.22 -5.88 -5.47
CA CYS A 136 20.86 -5.44 -4.22
C CYS A 136 20.91 -6.51 -3.13
N GLY A 137 19.99 -7.48 -3.12
CA GLY A 137 19.79 -8.41 -2.00
C GLY A 137 20.95 -9.38 -1.75
N SER A 138 21.79 -9.64 -2.76
CA SER A 138 22.96 -10.52 -2.66
C SER A 138 24.29 -9.77 -2.50
N LEU A 139 24.29 -8.45 -2.53
CA LEU A 139 25.51 -7.63 -2.50
C LEU A 139 25.99 -7.42 -1.05
N THR A 140 27.27 -7.73 -0.81
CA THR A 140 27.97 -7.32 0.42
C THR A 140 28.82 -6.10 0.10
N TYR A 141 28.81 -5.08 0.97
CA TYR A 141 29.61 -3.86 0.78
C TYR A 141 30.71 -3.74 1.82
N ARG A 142 31.82 -3.09 1.46
CA ARG A 142 32.89 -2.80 2.41
C ARG A 142 32.42 -1.69 3.37
N PRO A 143 32.72 -1.77 4.68
CA PRO A 143 32.32 -0.72 5.63
C PRO A 143 32.78 0.69 5.24
N ALA A 144 33.99 0.81 4.69
CA ALA A 144 34.53 2.10 4.23
C ALA A 144 33.68 2.73 3.11
N ASP A 145 33.13 1.93 2.19
CA ASP A 145 32.26 2.41 1.11
C ASP A 145 30.90 2.83 1.66
N VAL A 146 30.36 2.07 2.62
CA VAL A 146 29.11 2.41 3.33
C VAL A 146 29.23 3.74 4.05
N ASP A 147 30.30 3.93 4.83
CA ASP A 147 30.54 5.18 5.54
C ASP A 147 30.71 6.37 4.59
N ALA A 148 31.43 6.15 3.48
CA ALA A 148 31.67 7.19 2.50
C ALA A 148 30.38 7.61 1.78
N VAL A 149 29.54 6.66 1.37
CA VAL A 149 28.21 6.95 0.78
C VAL A 149 27.29 7.63 1.79
N ASN A 150 27.25 7.17 3.04
CA ASN A 150 26.43 7.79 4.08
C ASN A 150 26.85 9.24 4.38
N ARG A 151 28.15 9.54 4.33
CA ARG A 151 28.64 10.93 4.44
C ARG A 151 28.19 11.79 3.25
N GLU A 152 28.29 11.27 2.02
CA GLU A 152 27.82 11.98 0.83
C GLU A 152 26.33 12.29 0.89
N ARG A 153 25.50 11.30 1.23
CA ARG A 153 24.04 11.46 1.33
C ARG A 153 23.65 12.48 2.40
N ARG A 154 24.30 12.46 3.57
CA ARG A 154 24.09 13.49 4.61
C ARG A 154 24.46 14.89 4.12
N LYS A 155 25.58 15.03 3.42
CA LYS A 155 26.00 16.31 2.83
C LYS A 155 25.00 16.81 1.78
N ALA A 156 24.52 15.92 0.91
CA ALA A 156 23.51 16.23 -0.10
C ALA A 156 22.19 16.67 0.54
N ALA A 157 21.72 15.97 1.58
CA ALA A 157 20.52 16.33 2.32
C ALA A 157 20.64 17.71 2.98
N ALA A 158 21.78 18.01 3.62
CA ALA A 158 22.03 19.33 4.21
C ALA A 158 22.03 20.45 3.15
N ALA A 159 22.61 20.20 1.97
CA ALA A 159 22.60 21.15 0.87
C ALA A 159 21.19 21.38 0.30
N ALA A 160 20.39 20.32 0.17
CA ALA A 160 19.00 20.42 -0.29
C ALA A 160 18.14 21.25 0.66
N VAL A 161 18.29 21.05 1.98
CA VAL A 161 17.60 21.87 3.00
C VAL A 161 18.03 23.33 2.90
N ALA A 162 19.33 23.60 2.80
CA ALA A 162 19.84 24.97 2.66
C ALA A 162 19.27 25.68 1.41
N ALA A 163 19.21 24.98 0.28
CA ALA A 163 18.64 25.50 -0.96
C ALA A 163 17.13 25.77 -0.84
N ALA A 164 16.37 24.89 -0.16
CA ALA A 164 14.94 25.07 0.06
C ALA A 164 14.61 26.23 1.03
N SER A 165 15.57 26.64 1.86
CA SER A 165 15.44 27.75 2.81
C SER A 165 15.92 29.11 2.29
N ALA A 166 16.41 29.17 1.04
CA ALA A 166 16.82 30.43 0.44
C ALA A 166 15.57 31.26 0.07
N PRO A 167 15.49 32.54 0.49
CA PRO A 167 14.35 33.41 0.26
C PRO A 167 14.17 33.82 -1.21
#